data_AF-A0A520B8Z7-F1
#
_entry.id   AF-A0A520B8Z7-F1
#
_cell.length_a   1.000
_cell.length_b   1.000
_cell.length_c   1.000
_cell.angle_alpha   90.00
_cell.angle_beta   90.00
_cell.angle_gamma   90.00
#
_symmetry.space_group_name_H-M   'P 1'
#
loop_
_entity.id
_entity.type
_entity.pdbx_description
1 polymer ?
#
loop_
_entity_poly.entity_id
_entity_poly.type
_entity_poly.pdbx_seq_one_letter_code
_entity_poly.pdbx_strand_id
1 'polypeptide(L)'
;MILATSGSERAASWATIGSVVASMTAIGDGEMFVLALDVDEGNASRLITVAEIEKIWPDLTTMLPVGLPTIVPFEHWGAALVDKPGVVTLYERPGPVITS
;
A
#
# COMPACT_ATOMS: atom_id res chain seq x y z
N MET A 1 3.28 8.22 -11.47
CA MET A 1 3.54 6.77 -11.46
C MET A 1 2.24 6.06 -11.77
N ILE A 2 2.22 5.21 -12.80
CA ILE A 2 1.03 4.44 -13.22
C ILE A 2 1.17 3.07 -12.55
N LEU A 3 0.24 2.71 -11.66
CA LEU A 3 0.13 1.32 -11.19
C LEU A 3 -0.46 0.49 -12.34
N ALA A 4 0.41 0.00 -13.22
CA ALA A 4 0.01 -0.81 -14.37
C ALA A 4 -0.41 -2.20 -13.90
N THR A 5 -1.71 -2.41 -13.70
CA THR A 5 -2.25 -3.76 -13.51
C THR A 5 -2.42 -4.44 -14.87
N SER A 6 -2.06 -5.72 -14.97
CA SER A 6 -2.00 -6.52 -16.20
C SER A 6 -3.07 -6.15 -17.24
N GLY A 7 -2.62 -5.71 -18.42
CA GLY A 7 -3.42 -5.59 -19.64
C GLY A 7 -4.17 -4.27 -19.84
N SER A 8 -4.17 -3.35 -18.88
CA SER A 8 -4.70 -2.00 -19.07
C SER A 8 -3.90 -1.04 -18.21
N GLU A 9 -3.05 -0.22 -18.82
CA GLU A 9 -2.41 0.93 -18.16
C GLU A 9 -3.48 1.97 -17.81
N ARG A 10 -4.26 1.70 -16.77
CA ARG A 10 -5.03 2.72 -16.07
C ARG A 10 -4.12 3.27 -14.99
N ALA A 11 -3.74 4.54 -15.15
CA ALA A 11 -3.08 5.30 -14.09
C ALA A 11 -4.07 5.47 -12.93
N ALA A 12 -3.96 4.63 -11.90
CA ALA A 12 -4.58 4.92 -10.62
C ALA A 12 -3.90 6.17 -10.03
N SER A 13 -4.69 7.19 -9.72
CA SER A 13 -4.19 8.39 -9.04
C SER A 13 -3.93 8.06 -7.58
N TRP A 14 -2.95 8.70 -6.94
CA TRP A 14 -2.80 8.58 -5.49
C TRP A 14 -4.08 8.97 -4.73
N ALA A 15 -4.88 9.87 -5.32
CA ALA A 15 -6.18 10.26 -4.78
C ALA A 15 -7.23 9.13 -4.77
N THR A 16 -7.03 8.07 -5.56
CA THR A 16 -7.92 6.90 -5.58
C THR A 16 -7.50 5.82 -4.58
N ILE A 17 -6.38 5.99 -3.85
CA ILE A 17 -6.02 5.06 -2.77
C ILE A 17 -6.93 5.31 -1.56
N GLY A 18 -7.71 4.31 -1.17
CA GLY A 18 -8.60 4.33 -0.01
C GLY A 18 -7.89 3.90 1.26
N SER A 19 -7.03 2.88 1.17
CA SER A 19 -6.20 2.44 2.29
C SER A 19 -4.89 1.82 1.82
N VAL A 20 -3.87 1.89 2.67
CA VAL A 20 -2.61 1.15 2.50
C VAL A 20 -2.31 0.44 3.80
N VAL A 21 -2.14 -0.87 3.71
CA VAL A 21 -1.84 -1.75 4.83
C VAL A 21 -0.55 -2.50 4.52
N ALA A 22 0.32 -2.63 5.52
CA ALA A 22 1.55 -3.42 5.45
C ALA A 22 1.49 -4.58 6.43
N SER A 23 2.06 -5.73 6.04
CA SER A 23 2.24 -6.87 6.92
C SER A 23 3.55 -7.59 6.62
N MET A 24 4.01 -8.38 7.59
CA MET A 24 4.93 -9.48 7.31
C MET A 24 4.14 -10.77 7.20
N THR A 25 4.32 -11.47 6.08
CA THR A 25 3.57 -12.69 5.76
C THR A 25 4.54 -13.81 5.44
N ALA A 26 4.26 -15.01 5.95
CA ALA A 26 4.99 -16.21 5.58
C ALA A 26 4.70 -16.57 4.11
N ILE A 27 5.72 -16.54 3.26
CA ILE A 27 5.65 -16.92 1.84
C ILE A 27 6.75 -17.94 1.57
N GLY A 28 6.34 -19.20 1.37
CA GLY A 28 7.27 -20.33 1.28
C GLY A 28 7.95 -20.59 2.62
N ASP A 29 9.29 -20.69 2.61
CA ASP A 29 10.10 -20.97 3.80
C ASP A 29 10.58 -19.69 4.53
N GLY A 30 10.11 -18.51 4.12
CA GLY A 30 10.52 -17.23 4.69
C GLY A 30 9.36 -16.29 4.99
N GLU A 31 9.65 -15.22 5.72
CA GLU A 31 8.74 -14.08 5.91
C GLU A 31 9.14 -12.97 4.94
N MET A 32 8.13 -12.34 4.33
CA MET A 32 8.32 -11.22 3.41
C MET A 32 7.37 -10.08 3.77
N PHE A 33 7.80 -8.86 3.48
CA PHE A 33 6.88 -7.73 3.54
C PHE A 33 5.86 -7.81 2.41
N VAL A 34 4.62 -7.45 2.73
CA VAL A 34 3.51 -7.38 1.78
C VAL A 34 2.78 -6.07 2.01
N LEU A 35 2.48 -5.38 0.92
CA LEU A 35 1.61 -4.21 0.90
C LEU A 35 0.29 -4.55 0.25
N ALA A 36 -0.80 -4.16 0.89
CA ALA A 36 -2.14 -4.20 0.35
C ALA A 36 -2.64 -2.77 0.16
N LEU A 37 -2.96 -2.40 -1.07
CA LEU A 37 -3.49 -1.10 -1.45
C LEU A 37 -4.94 -1.29 -1.88
N ASP A 38 -5.86 -0.67 -1.16
CA ASP A 38 -7.25 -0.58 -1.58
C ASP A 38 -7.40 0.64 -2.50
N VAL A 39 -7.80 0.40 -3.75
CA VAL A 39 -7.98 1.42 -4.78
C VAL A 39 -9.48 1.58 -5.03
N ASP A 40 -9.98 2.76 -4.73
CA ASP A 40 -11.37 3.16 -4.95
C ASP A 40 -11.55 3.62 -6.40
N GLU A 41 -12.29 2.83 -7.18
CA GLU A 41 -12.66 3.13 -8.57
C GLU A 41 -14.08 3.73 -8.66
N GLY A 42 -14.58 4.31 -7.57
CA GLY A 42 -15.85 5.02 -7.47
C GLY A 42 -17.05 4.10 -7.21
N ASN A 43 -17.28 3.12 -8.09
CA ASN A 43 -18.39 2.16 -7.95
C ASN A 43 -17.95 0.79 -7.44
N ALA A 44 -16.64 0.57 -7.36
CA ALA A 44 -16.02 -0.66 -6.88
C ALA A 44 -14.69 -0.32 -6.24
N SER A 45 -14.25 -1.14 -5.28
CA SER A 45 -12.89 -1.09 -4.79
C SER A 45 -12.09 -2.27 -5.33
N ARG A 46 -10.80 -2.05 -5.54
CA ARG A 46 -9.86 -3.05 -6.01
C ARG A 46 -8.71 -3.15 -5.03
N LEU A 47 -8.53 -4.36 -4.50
CA LEU A 47 -7.37 -4.67 -3.69
C LEU A 47 -6.18 -5.05 -4.59
N ILE A 48 -5.08 -4.32 -4.46
CA ILE A 48 -3.80 -4.63 -5.09
C ILE A 48 -2.84 -5.07 -3.99
N THR A 49 -2.32 -6.28 -4.10
CA THR A 49 -1.30 -6.80 -3.17
C THR A 49 0.04 -6.85 -3.88
N VAL A 50 1.09 -6.37 -3.23
CA VAL A 50 2.46 -6.35 -3.74
C VAL A 50 3.38 -6.93 -2.68
N ALA A 51 4.07 -8.02 -3.00
CA ALA A 51 5.08 -8.61 -2.12
C ALA A 51 6.47 -8.01 -2.35
N GLU A 52 7.33 -8.10 -1.35
CA GLU A 52 8.73 -7.64 -1.38
C GLU A 52 9.54 -8.18 -2.56
N ILE A 53 9.25 -9.42 -2.98
CA ILE A 53 9.94 -10.07 -4.09
C ILE A 53 9.56 -9.50 -5.47
N GLU A 54 8.49 -8.70 -5.55
CA GLU A 54 8.03 -8.14 -6.82
C GLU A 54 8.92 -6.99 -7.28
N LYS A 55 9.16 -6.92 -8.60
CA LYS A 55 10.05 -5.91 -9.20
C LYS A 55 9.62 -4.47 -8.93
N ILE A 56 8.34 -4.23 -8.70
CA ILE A 56 7.78 -2.90 -8.43
C ILE A 56 8.04 -2.44 -6.99
N TRP A 57 8.46 -3.35 -6.10
CA TRP A 57 8.60 -3.06 -4.68
C TRP A 57 9.47 -1.84 -4.37
N PRO A 58 10.72 -1.72 -4.88
CA PRO A 58 11.58 -0.60 -4.52
C PRO A 58 11.02 0.76 -4.97
N ASP A 59 10.41 0.80 -6.15
CA ASP A 59 9.78 2.01 -6.68
C ASP A 59 8.52 2.36 -5.89
N LEU A 60 7.71 1.35 -5.54
CA LEU A 60 6.48 1.53 -4.78
C LEU A 60 6.76 2.09 -3.39
N THR A 61 7.68 1.47 -2.63
CA THR A 61 8.02 1.92 -1.26
C THR A 61 8.65 3.31 -1.25
N THR A 62 9.41 3.67 -2.29
CA THR A 62 9.98 5.01 -2.46
C THR A 62 8.90 6.05 -2.79
N MET A 63 7.93 5.69 -3.62
CA MET A 63 6.93 6.63 -4.13
C MET A 63 5.70 6.76 -3.22
N LEU A 64 5.43 5.80 -2.34
CA LEU A 64 4.34 5.86 -1.36
C LEU A 64 4.34 7.15 -0.52
N PRO A 65 5.44 7.54 0.16
CA PRO A 65 5.47 8.79 0.93
C PRO A 65 5.42 10.05 0.04
N VAL A 66 5.74 9.94 -1.26
CA VAL A 66 5.60 11.06 -2.21
C VAL A 66 4.14 11.24 -2.63
N GLY A 67 3.44 10.14 -2.89
CA GLY A 67 2.04 10.13 -3.30
C GLY A 67 1.04 10.31 -2.17
N LEU A 68 1.39 9.79 -0.98
CA LEU A 68 0.61 9.83 0.25
C LEU A 68 1.53 10.30 1.40
N PRO A 69 1.72 11.62 1.56
CA PRO A 69 2.70 12.19 2.49
C PRO A 69 2.49 11.86 3.98
N THR A 70 1.34 11.30 4.35
CA THR A 70 1.07 10.81 5.69
C THR A 70 1.70 9.44 5.97
N ILE A 71 2.07 8.69 4.93
CA ILE A 71 2.81 7.42 5.07
C ILE A 71 4.26 7.73 5.40
N VAL A 72 4.77 7.15 6.48
CA VAL A 72 6.20 7.22 6.82
C VAL A 72 7.05 6.39 5.85
N PRO A 73 8.34 6.71 5.65
CA PRO A 73 9.23 5.91 4.81
C PRO A 73 9.35 4.44 5.25
N PHE A 74 9.71 3.56 4.30
CA PHE A 74 9.83 2.10 4.51
C PHE A 74 10.72 1.74 5.68
N GLU A 75 11.81 2.45 5.87
CA GLU A 75 12.78 2.22 6.94
C GLU A 75 12.12 2.32 8.33
N HIS A 76 11.04 3.09 8.46
CA HIS A 76 10.32 3.25 9.71
C HIS A 76 9.26 2.17 9.92
N TRP A 77 8.33 2.00 8.96
CA TRP A 77 7.26 1.01 9.15
C TRP A 77 7.74 -0.44 8.96
N GLY A 78 8.75 -0.66 8.13
CA GLY A 78 9.39 -1.97 7.98
C GLY A 78 10.09 -2.40 9.27
N ALA A 79 10.86 -1.49 9.89
CA ALA A 79 11.47 -1.75 11.20
C ALA A 79 10.42 -2.02 12.29
N ALA A 80 9.31 -1.29 12.29
CA ALA A 80 8.21 -1.51 13.25
C ALA A 80 7.55 -2.89 13.07
N LEU A 81 7.40 -3.36 11.83
CA LEU A 81 6.87 -4.70 11.55
C LEU A 81 7.84 -5.82 11.96
N VAL A 82 9.14 -5.61 11.82
CA VAL A 82 10.16 -6.57 12.31
C VAL A 82 10.15 -6.65 13.84
N ASP A 83 10.03 -5.50 14.52
CA ASP A 83 9.96 -5.45 15.99
C ASP A 83 8.66 -6.08 16.52
N LYS A 84 7.54 -5.79 15.87
CA LYS A 84 6.23 -6.32 16.22
C LYS A 84 5.50 -6.85 14.99
N PRO A 85 5.69 -8.15 14.66
CA PRO A 85 5.03 -8.78 13.53
C PRO A 85 3.51 -8.69 13.63
N GLY A 86 2.87 -8.37 12.50
CA GLY A 86 1.43 -8.20 12.41
C GLY A 86 1.02 -7.43 11.17
N VAL A 87 -0.13 -6.78 11.28
CA VAL A 87 -0.73 -5.94 10.22
C VAL A 87 -0.74 -4.50 10.73
N VAL A 88 -0.22 -3.57 9.94
CA VAL A 88 -0.16 -2.14 10.25
C VAL A 88 -0.86 -1.36 9.14
N THR A 89 -1.84 -0.54 9.51
CA THR A 89 -2.43 0.44 8.61
C THR A 89 -1.48 1.62 8.46
N LEU A 90 -0.93 1.80 7.26
CA LEU A 90 -0.04 2.92 6.92
C LEU A 90 -0.84 4.16 6.52
N TYR A 91 -1.98 3.96 5.88
CA TYR A 91 -2.84 5.01 5.40
C TYR A 91 -4.29 4.57 5.36
N GLU A 92 -5.18 5.47 5.73
CA GLU A 92 -6.60 5.38 5.50
C GLU A 92 -7.08 6.74 5.05
N ARG A 93 -7.79 6.80 3.91
CA ARG A 93 -8.34 8.05 3.41
C ARG A 93 -9.40 8.52 4.41
N PRO A 94 -9.31 9.75 4.94
CA PRO A 94 -10.35 10.26 5.82
C PRO A 94 -11.68 10.26 5.07
N GLY A 95 -12.69 9.62 5.66
CA GLY A 95 -14.05 9.65 5.15
C GLY A 95 -14.60 11.07 5.11
N PRO A 96 -15.71 11.32 4.39
CA PRO A 96 -16.36 12.62 4.42
C PRO A 96 -16.68 12.98 5.88
N VAL A 97 -16.13 14.10 6.34
CA VAL A 97 -16.46 14.65 7.66
C VAL A 97 -17.93 15.03 7.61
N ILE A 98 -18.79 14.24 8.26
CA ILE A 98 -20.19 14.59 8.43
C ILE A 98 -20.24 15.63 9.55
N THR A 99 -20.07 16.90 9.22
CA THR A 99 -20.43 17.99 10.14
C THR A 99 -21.95 17.98 10.30
N SER A 100 -22.43 17.49 11.45
CA SER A 100 -23.82 17.67 11.90
C SER A 100 -24.08 19.09 12.35
#